data_AF-C9ZS93-F1
#
_entry.id   AF-C9ZS93-F1
#
_cell.length_a   1.000
_cell.length_b   1.000
_cell.length_c   1.000
_cell.angle_alpha   90.00
_cell.angle_beta   90.00
_cell.angle_gamma   90.00
#
_symmetry.space_group_name_H-M   'P 1'
#
loop_
_entity.id
_entity.type
_entity.pdbx_description
1 polymer ?
#
loop_
_entity_poly.entity_id
_entity_poly.type
_entity_poly.pdbx_seq_one_letter_code
_entity_poly.pdbx_strand_id
1 'polypeptide(L)'
;MGWSSATFQLGINDESGIMDNNVYIRREMMRVWYIIQRKLNAWWVQKTESTPPTHIVIGISGIGKSCGVGSFLLHSLLHFHEGMLDVVVYFTDAKAYLIYNKKGNEEGRVVLYKRKDVTNVIKEMRLKKRGHIIFDTDGPDETPPYETPRNVWGVTVLAPPDGVRYKYWMKNLEQTRIILNCDDVRDIKAFVAWKKLSLFPNYTTLDENARLKVKEELEDEWRLVERRVDFVGPLPRYVFSNGAGCREAAVIRYLSSLSCNRRDGYDMMMGKYFEWKGNHFTESLIKIVRERSRYGNLESYHCRPLSVAIGNMILCTLFADVAESMSSHEFMMEYGKVGAYSLETRALVSLLFPRVFCVVTKHLNYLRRLGETEDKRSILKDMTPQQFQIFEQKFLPKTGQNAIGNCKYKVLYRSLEESKLFVDGFFFVEDCSRRVADMRDGFPQLGVASKTIVLIQITDNYRKEASVSELQEFMTNIARYFSDWDTFSRNMAWEMIYVNAIYGGVIKTRQRCVNNNTADAEQQTEETQVFWDGIDQYQITFDNKIQKELIIAYHEERKYRDAPAFTRK
;
A
#
# COMPACT_ATOMS: atom_id res chain seq x y z
N MET A 1 -0.15 25.17 11.53
CA MET A 1 0.01 24.05 12.48
C MET A 1 1.07 23.10 11.92
N GLY A 2 2.34 23.37 12.24
CA GLY A 2 3.51 22.61 11.77
C GLY A 2 3.82 21.42 12.68
N TRP A 3 4.96 20.77 12.44
CA TRP A 3 5.56 19.75 13.29
C TRP A 3 5.62 20.24 14.74
N SER A 4 5.54 19.35 15.74
CA SER A 4 5.63 19.84 17.13
C SER A 4 6.93 20.60 17.28
N SER A 5 6.82 21.86 17.70
CA SER A 5 7.93 22.72 18.10
C SER A 5 8.81 22.07 19.17
N ALA A 6 8.35 20.98 19.78
CA ALA A 6 9.01 20.28 20.88
C ALA A 6 10.07 19.24 20.44
N THR A 7 10.22 18.90 19.14
CA THR A 7 11.23 17.87 18.74
C THR A 7 12.32 18.35 17.78
N PHE A 8 12.29 19.63 17.39
CA PHE A 8 13.48 20.38 16.98
C PHE A 8 13.93 21.39 18.05
N GLN A 9 13.39 21.29 19.27
CA GLN A 9 14.19 21.60 20.46
C GLN A 9 15.20 20.46 20.62
N LEU A 10 16.27 20.50 19.83
CA LEU A 10 17.55 20.06 20.34
C LEU A 10 17.90 21.08 21.43
N GLY A 11 17.56 20.74 22.67
CA GLY A 11 18.10 21.35 23.89
C GLY A 11 17.93 22.86 24.05
N ILE A 12 16.71 23.33 24.31
CA ILE A 12 16.55 24.37 25.33
C ILE A 12 15.39 23.91 26.21
N ASN A 13 15.68 22.94 27.08
CA ASN A 13 15.14 22.74 28.43
C ASN A 13 15.47 21.31 28.88
N ASP A 14 16.58 21.19 29.62
CA ASP A 14 16.76 20.36 30.83
C ASP A 14 18.25 20.03 31.02
N GLU A 15 18.87 20.83 31.89
CA GLU A 15 20.06 20.61 32.75
C GLU A 15 21.37 20.03 32.18
N SER A 16 21.48 19.62 30.91
CA SER A 16 22.67 18.92 30.39
C SER A 16 23.52 19.68 29.36
N GLY A 17 23.05 20.79 28.78
CA GLY A 17 23.90 21.67 27.96
C GLY A 17 24.54 21.06 26.70
N ILE A 18 24.12 19.86 26.26
CA ILE A 18 24.64 19.23 25.04
C ILE A 18 23.75 19.65 23.86
N MET A 19 24.25 20.58 23.04
CA MET A 19 23.72 20.81 21.69
C MET A 19 24.07 19.60 20.83
N ASP A 20 23.07 18.80 20.49
CA ASP A 20 23.25 17.63 19.64
C ASP A 20 23.50 18.09 18.19
N ASN A 21 24.77 18.11 17.77
CA ASN A 21 25.21 18.64 16.46
C ASN A 21 24.92 17.70 15.27
N ASN A 22 24.22 16.58 15.50
CA ASN A 22 24.05 15.53 14.50
C ASN A 22 22.65 15.58 13.86
N VAL A 23 22.60 15.48 12.53
CA VAL A 23 21.35 15.47 11.76
C VAL A 23 21.20 14.14 11.02
N TYR A 24 20.04 13.50 11.14
CA TYR A 24 19.71 12.32 10.36
C TYR A 24 19.20 12.69 8.96
N ILE A 25 20.02 12.41 7.93
CA ILE A 25 19.63 12.68 6.55
C ILE A 25 18.97 11.45 5.94
N ARG A 26 17.70 11.59 5.57
CA ARG A 26 16.93 10.52 4.94
C ARG A 26 17.34 10.31 3.48
N ARG A 27 17.14 9.08 2.99
CA ARG A 27 17.43 8.69 1.60
C ARG A 27 16.80 9.63 0.57
N GLU A 28 15.53 9.98 0.76
CA GLU A 28 14.83 10.85 -0.19
C GLU A 28 15.27 12.31 -0.10
N MET A 29 15.73 12.79 1.07
CA MET A 29 16.32 14.13 1.22
C MET A 29 17.60 14.24 0.39
N MET A 30 18.49 13.24 0.50
CA MET A 30 19.71 13.16 -0.32
C MET A 30 19.38 13.10 -1.81
N ARG A 31 18.37 12.32 -2.20
CA ARG A 31 17.98 12.19 -3.61
C ARG A 31 17.48 13.51 -4.19
N VAL A 32 16.61 14.22 -3.46
CA VAL A 32 16.10 15.54 -3.88
C VAL A 32 17.26 16.51 -4.05
N TRP A 33 18.18 16.55 -3.07
CA TRP A 33 19.38 17.37 -3.18
C TRP A 33 20.25 17.00 -4.38
N TYR A 34 20.52 15.72 -4.60
CA TYR A 34 21.34 15.27 -5.73
C TYR A 34 20.77 15.72 -7.09
N ILE A 35 19.45 15.67 -7.27
CA ILE A 35 18.79 16.15 -8.50
C ILE A 35 18.99 17.67 -8.66
N ILE A 36 18.73 18.42 -7.59
CA ILE A 36 18.87 19.89 -7.59
C ILE A 36 20.33 20.30 -7.81
N GLN A 37 21.27 19.65 -7.13
CA GLN A 37 22.71 19.89 -7.24
C GLN A 37 23.20 19.65 -8.67
N ARG A 38 22.74 18.58 -9.33
CA ARG A 38 23.11 18.31 -10.74
C ARG A 38 22.63 19.41 -11.68
N LYS A 39 21.39 19.89 -11.50
CA LYS A 39 20.84 20.98 -12.30
C LYS A 39 21.54 22.30 -12.04
N LEU A 40 21.84 22.61 -10.78
CA LEU A 40 22.64 23.78 -10.43
C LEU A 40 24.07 23.70 -10.99
N ASN A 41 24.70 22.52 -10.99
CA ASN A 41 26.01 22.31 -11.62
C ASN A 41 25.97 22.54 -13.13
N ALA A 42 24.96 21.97 -13.80
CA ALA A 42 24.76 22.14 -15.24
C ALA A 42 24.59 23.61 -15.62
N TRP A 43 23.88 24.38 -14.79
CA TRP A 43 23.63 25.81 -15.02
C TRP A 43 24.82 26.70 -14.63
N TRP A 44 25.26 26.66 -13.37
CA TRP A 44 26.26 27.62 -12.85
C TRP A 44 27.70 27.27 -13.22
N VAL A 45 28.04 25.99 -13.26
CA VAL A 45 29.44 25.53 -13.37
C VAL A 45 29.76 25.13 -14.80
N GLN A 46 28.97 24.21 -15.36
CA GLN A 46 29.21 23.65 -16.68
C GLN A 46 28.65 24.55 -17.79
N LYS A 47 27.66 25.40 -17.48
CA LYS A 47 26.95 26.28 -18.41
C LYS A 47 26.35 25.54 -19.61
N THR A 48 25.97 24.27 -19.42
CA THR A 48 25.31 23.44 -20.43
C THR A 48 23.81 23.69 -20.48
N GLU A 49 23.22 24.23 -19.40
CA GLU A 49 21.84 24.72 -19.36
C GLU A 49 21.84 26.25 -19.39
N SER A 50 21.03 26.84 -20.27
CA SER A 50 20.93 28.30 -20.44
C SER A 50 19.84 28.94 -19.57
N THR A 51 18.95 28.13 -19.00
CA THR A 51 17.82 28.58 -18.18
C THR A 51 18.04 28.26 -16.69
N PRO A 52 17.62 29.14 -15.78
CA PRO A 52 17.68 28.85 -14.35
C PRO A 52 16.83 27.61 -14.00
N PRO A 53 17.35 26.70 -13.17
CA PRO A 53 16.67 25.45 -12.91
C PRO A 53 15.48 25.68 -11.97
N THR A 54 14.31 25.23 -12.40
CA THR A 54 13.09 25.22 -11.60
C THR A 54 12.71 23.79 -11.23
N HIS A 55 12.53 23.56 -9.93
CA HIS A 55 12.22 22.26 -9.36
C HIS A 55 10.90 22.32 -8.60
N ILE A 56 10.02 21.33 -8.83
CA ILE A 56 8.86 21.10 -7.98
C ILE A 56 9.08 19.79 -7.23
N VAL A 57 9.19 19.88 -5.91
CA VAL A 57 9.22 18.74 -5.00
C VAL A 57 7.79 18.47 -4.53
N ILE A 58 7.22 17.36 -4.99
CA ILE A 58 5.84 16.96 -4.71
C ILE A 58 5.86 15.84 -3.68
N GLY A 59 5.18 16.04 -2.56
CA GLY A 59 5.08 15.05 -1.49
C GLY A 59 3.83 15.26 -0.65
N ILE A 60 3.28 14.20 -0.06
CA ILE A 60 2.08 14.30 0.77
C ILE A 60 2.32 15.07 2.08
N SER A 61 1.25 15.49 2.75
CA SER A 61 1.37 16.14 4.06
C SER A 61 1.94 15.19 5.11
N GLY A 62 2.76 15.72 6.03
CA GLY A 62 3.36 14.93 7.13
C GLY A 62 4.63 14.14 6.80
N ILE A 63 5.05 14.09 5.53
CA ILE A 63 6.27 13.39 5.07
C ILE A 63 7.59 14.13 5.42
N GLY A 64 7.50 15.40 5.83
CA GLY A 64 8.67 16.23 6.16
C GLY A 64 9.29 16.96 4.98
N LYS A 65 8.43 17.50 4.09
CA LYS A 65 8.85 18.44 3.04
C LYS A 65 9.53 19.66 3.65
N SER A 66 8.82 20.43 4.47
CA SER A 66 9.32 21.66 5.08
C SER A 66 10.50 21.41 6.02
N CYS A 67 10.25 20.76 7.17
CA CYS A 67 11.25 20.59 8.22
C CYS A 67 12.43 19.67 7.84
N GLY A 68 12.21 18.68 6.97
CA GLY A 68 13.25 17.77 6.52
C GLY A 68 13.93 18.29 5.25
N VAL A 69 13.22 18.16 4.12
CA VAL A 69 13.77 18.51 2.79
C VAL A 69 14.10 20.00 2.70
N GLY A 70 13.23 20.90 3.14
CA GLY A 70 13.43 22.34 3.08
C GLY A 70 14.65 22.80 3.87
N SER A 71 14.77 22.37 5.13
CA SER A 71 15.93 22.66 5.97
C SER A 71 17.24 22.11 5.38
N PHE A 72 17.22 20.86 4.92
CA PHE A 72 18.41 20.24 4.31
C PHE A 72 18.80 20.91 2.99
N LEU A 73 17.82 21.30 2.18
CA LEU A 73 18.06 22.07 0.95
C LEU A 73 18.62 23.44 1.25
N LEU A 74 18.09 24.14 2.26
CA LEU A 74 18.60 25.43 2.67
C LEU A 74 20.08 25.33 3.04
N HIS A 75 20.43 24.40 3.94
CA HIS A 75 21.82 24.13 4.29
C HIS A 75 22.65 23.81 3.05
N SER A 76 22.21 22.85 2.23
CA SER A 76 22.96 22.39 1.07
C SER A 76 23.18 23.49 0.02
N LEU A 77 22.21 24.39 -0.18
CA LEU A 77 22.33 25.55 -1.08
C LEU A 77 23.31 26.59 -0.54
N LEU A 78 23.28 26.87 0.77
CA LEU A 78 24.23 27.79 1.40
C LEU A 78 25.68 27.27 1.30
N HIS A 79 25.87 25.95 1.27
CA HIS A 79 27.18 25.30 1.14
C HIS A 79 27.53 24.84 -0.29
N PHE A 80 26.70 25.14 -1.29
CA PHE A 80 26.92 24.73 -2.67
C PHE A 80 28.18 25.40 -3.25
N HIS A 81 29.18 24.61 -3.64
CA HIS A 81 30.52 25.06 -4.09
C HIS A 81 31.08 26.19 -3.21
N GLU A 82 31.34 25.87 -1.95
CA GLU A 82 31.96 26.81 -0.99
C GLU A 82 31.17 28.11 -0.80
N GLY A 83 29.83 28.03 -0.88
CA GLY A 83 28.97 29.20 -0.73
C GLY A 83 28.89 30.07 -1.98
N MET A 84 28.90 29.45 -3.16
CA MET A 84 28.79 30.12 -4.44
C MET A 84 27.56 31.03 -4.53
N LEU A 85 26.42 30.64 -3.97
CA LEU A 85 25.23 31.48 -3.93
C LEU A 85 25.46 32.67 -2.98
N ASP A 86 25.15 33.88 -3.43
CA ASP A 86 25.23 35.09 -2.60
C ASP A 86 24.07 35.15 -1.59
N VAL A 87 22.89 34.69 -2.00
CA VAL A 87 21.67 34.78 -1.20
C VAL A 87 20.73 33.60 -1.43
N VAL A 88 20.20 33.03 -0.36
CA VAL A 88 19.11 32.06 -0.42
C VAL A 88 17.87 32.67 0.22
N VAL A 89 16.76 32.64 -0.51
CA VAL A 89 15.48 33.16 -0.03
C VAL A 89 14.58 32.00 0.36
N TYR A 90 14.16 31.94 1.62
CA TYR A 90 13.22 30.93 2.12
C TYR A 90 11.86 31.56 2.39
N PHE A 91 10.87 31.23 1.57
CA PHE A 91 9.49 31.66 1.75
C PHE A 91 8.71 30.66 2.58
N THR A 92 8.03 31.16 3.60
CA THR A 92 6.93 30.47 4.30
C THR A 92 5.60 31.15 3.98
N ASP A 93 4.49 30.66 4.54
CA ASP A 93 3.16 31.25 4.34
C ASP A 93 3.14 32.76 4.65
N ALA A 94 3.69 33.17 5.80
CA ALA A 94 3.61 34.57 6.23
C ALA A 94 4.89 35.38 5.98
N LYS A 95 6.04 34.72 5.84
CA LYS A 95 7.37 35.32 6.02
C LYS A 95 8.31 34.94 4.90
N ALA A 96 9.32 35.77 4.68
CA ALA A 96 10.44 35.46 3.80
C ALA A 96 11.76 35.74 4.53
N TYR A 97 12.64 34.73 4.56
CA TYR A 97 13.98 34.83 5.14
C TYR A 97 14.99 35.00 4.02
N LEU A 98 15.71 36.13 4.03
CA LEU A 98 16.80 36.40 3.10
C LEU A 98 18.11 36.09 3.82
N ILE A 99 18.78 35.04 3.39
CA ILE A 99 19.98 34.52 4.03
C ILE A 99 21.15 34.82 3.09
N TYR A 100 21.99 35.75 3.51
CA TYR A 100 23.16 36.18 2.76
C TYR A 100 24.37 35.36 3.19
N ASN A 101 25.01 34.71 2.24
CA ASN A 101 26.25 33.98 2.48
C ASN A 101 27.40 34.95 2.73
N LYS A 102 28.32 34.55 3.60
CA LYS A 102 29.58 35.27 3.83
C LYS A 102 30.40 35.29 2.54
N LYS A 103 30.86 36.47 2.11
CA LYS A 103 31.72 36.60 0.92
C LYS A 103 32.76 37.69 1.06
N GLY A 104 34.03 37.32 0.84
CA GLY A 104 35.16 38.24 1.07
C GLY A 104 35.09 38.81 2.49
N ASN A 105 34.95 40.12 2.59
CA ASN A 105 34.83 40.85 3.86
C ASN A 105 33.38 41.07 4.31
N GLU A 106 32.37 40.69 3.52
CA GLU A 106 30.95 40.77 3.92
C GLU A 106 30.60 39.61 4.85
N GLU A 107 30.20 39.90 6.09
CA GLU A 107 29.67 38.90 7.00
C GLU A 107 28.33 38.33 6.53
N GLY A 108 28.10 37.05 6.80
CA GLY A 108 26.82 36.41 6.55
C GLY A 108 25.75 36.98 7.48
N ARG A 109 24.52 37.17 6.96
CA ARG A 109 23.41 37.73 7.74
C ARG A 109 22.07 37.16 7.30
N VAL A 110 21.09 37.21 8.20
CA VAL A 110 19.71 36.80 7.93
C VAL A 110 18.79 38.00 8.15
N VAL A 111 17.93 38.29 7.17
CA VAL A 111 16.94 39.37 7.26
C VAL A 111 15.54 38.79 7.05
N LEU A 112 14.64 39.11 7.97
CA LEU A 112 13.26 38.66 7.94
C LEU A 112 12.34 39.73 7.35
N TYR A 113 11.56 39.36 6.35
CA TYR A 113 10.55 40.21 5.74
C TYR A 113 9.16 39.58 5.87
N LYS A 114 8.12 40.43 5.86
CA LYS A 114 6.78 39.95 5.52
C LYS A 114 6.78 39.57 4.05
N ARG A 115 6.06 38.50 3.70
CA ARG A 115 6.04 37.94 2.34
C ARG A 115 5.75 38.99 1.25
N LYS A 116 4.78 39.87 1.48
CA LYS A 116 4.37 40.91 0.52
C LYS A 116 5.45 41.98 0.24
N ASP A 117 6.35 42.22 1.18
CA ASP A 117 7.31 43.32 1.11
C ASP A 117 8.63 42.88 0.43
N VAL A 118 8.88 41.58 0.36
CA VAL A 118 10.16 41.02 -0.10
C VAL A 118 10.35 41.09 -1.62
N THR A 119 9.26 41.17 -2.39
CA THR A 119 9.31 41.11 -3.86
C THR A 119 10.15 42.25 -4.44
N ASN A 120 10.00 43.46 -3.92
CA ASN A 120 10.77 44.63 -4.37
C ASN A 120 12.26 44.48 -4.03
N VAL A 121 12.58 43.97 -2.83
CA VAL A 121 13.95 43.69 -2.41
C VAL A 121 14.63 42.70 -3.37
N ILE A 122 13.92 41.62 -3.74
CA ILE A 122 14.44 40.63 -4.69
C ILE A 122 14.65 41.24 -6.08
N LYS A 123 13.71 42.07 -6.57
CA LYS A 123 13.83 42.76 -7.88
C LYS A 123 15.09 43.61 -7.96
N GLU A 124 15.44 44.33 -6.90
CA GLU A 124 16.60 45.23 -6.87
C GLU A 124 17.94 44.46 -6.88
N MET A 125 17.99 43.28 -6.25
CA MET A 125 19.23 42.50 -6.13
C MET A 125 19.41 41.39 -7.17
N ARG A 126 18.35 40.95 -7.87
CA ARG A 126 18.38 39.75 -8.73
C ARG A 126 19.49 39.76 -9.79
N LEU A 127 19.82 40.93 -10.34
CA LEU A 127 20.85 41.07 -11.38
C LEU A 127 22.28 41.24 -10.82
N LYS A 128 22.40 41.55 -9.52
CA LYS A 128 23.67 41.88 -8.86
C LYS A 128 24.22 40.75 -8.01
N LYS A 129 23.36 39.82 -7.58
CA LYS A 129 23.68 38.74 -6.66
C LYS A 129 23.17 37.42 -7.27
N ARG A 130 23.94 36.34 -7.10
CA ARG A 130 23.50 34.98 -7.43
C ARG A 130 22.60 34.48 -6.32
N GLY A 131 21.38 34.08 -6.65
CA GLY A 131 20.46 33.60 -5.64
C GLY A 131 19.69 32.37 -6.03
N HIS A 132 19.10 31.76 -5.00
CA HIS A 132 18.18 30.64 -5.13
C HIS A 132 16.98 30.87 -4.21
N ILE A 133 15.80 30.45 -4.66
CA ILE A 133 14.55 30.63 -3.91
C ILE A 133 13.98 29.27 -3.53
N ILE A 134 13.65 29.11 -2.25
CA ILE A 134 12.85 28.00 -1.73
C ILE A 134 11.46 28.53 -1.41
N PHE A 135 10.44 27.97 -2.03
CA PHE A 135 9.04 28.23 -1.71
C PHE A 135 8.46 27.06 -0.91
N ASP A 136 8.22 27.29 0.38
CA ASP A 136 7.67 26.33 1.32
C ASP A 136 6.35 26.87 1.91
N THR A 137 5.27 26.72 1.15
CA THR A 137 3.96 27.29 1.49
C THR A 137 2.85 26.24 1.44
N ASP A 138 2.01 26.25 2.46
CA ASP A 138 0.81 25.43 2.57
C ASP A 138 -0.47 26.22 2.21
N GLY A 139 -0.43 27.57 2.17
CA GLY A 139 -1.58 28.46 1.93
C GLY A 139 -2.27 28.35 0.53
N PRO A 140 -3.60 28.53 0.44
CA PRO A 140 -4.39 28.33 -0.79
C PRO A 140 -4.25 29.43 -1.85
N ASP A 141 -3.92 30.67 -1.47
CA ASP A 141 -3.90 31.84 -2.38
C ASP A 141 -2.49 32.27 -2.81
N GLU A 142 -1.46 31.50 -2.48
CA GLU A 142 -0.07 31.94 -2.55
C GLU A 142 0.69 31.30 -3.71
N THR A 143 0.40 31.76 -4.93
CA THR A 143 1.36 31.60 -6.03
C THR A 143 2.64 32.38 -5.68
N PRO A 144 3.82 31.90 -6.11
CA PRO A 144 5.04 32.70 -5.99
C PRO A 144 4.78 33.98 -6.77
N PRO A 145 5.20 35.14 -6.24
CA PRO A 145 4.94 36.41 -6.88
C PRO A 145 5.24 36.29 -8.38
N TYR A 146 4.33 36.71 -9.26
CA TYR A 146 4.54 36.69 -10.72
C TYR A 146 5.89 37.30 -11.13
N GLU A 147 6.40 38.18 -10.26
CA GLU A 147 7.62 38.95 -10.38
C GLU A 147 8.87 38.27 -9.77
N THR A 148 8.76 37.01 -9.33
CA THR A 148 9.93 36.23 -8.94
C THR A 148 10.91 36.18 -10.11
N PRO A 149 12.22 36.35 -9.87
CA PRO A 149 13.23 36.40 -10.92
C PRO A 149 13.51 35.02 -11.51
N ARG A 150 12.49 34.37 -12.07
CA ARG A 150 12.53 33.01 -12.65
C ARG A 150 13.50 32.91 -13.83
N ASN A 151 13.82 34.04 -14.45
CA ASN A 151 14.77 34.13 -15.56
C ASN A 151 16.21 34.38 -15.09
N VAL A 152 16.44 34.56 -13.79
CA VAL A 152 17.76 34.93 -13.24
C VAL A 152 18.22 34.00 -12.12
N TRP A 153 17.32 33.52 -11.27
CA TRP A 153 17.62 32.69 -10.10
C TRP A 153 16.95 31.32 -10.19
N GLY A 154 17.60 30.31 -9.61
CA GLY A 154 17.02 28.98 -9.44
C GLY A 154 15.87 29.01 -8.44
N VAL A 155 14.87 28.16 -8.66
CA VAL A 155 13.67 28.08 -7.80
C VAL A 155 13.38 26.63 -7.44
N THR A 156 13.11 26.37 -6.16
CA THR A 156 12.62 25.09 -5.66
C THR A 156 11.32 25.31 -4.91
N VAL A 157 10.26 24.63 -5.36
CA VAL A 157 8.94 24.70 -4.74
C VAL A 157 8.68 23.40 -4.00
N LEU A 158 8.38 23.50 -2.70
CA LEU A 158 7.90 22.40 -1.88
C LEU A 158 6.38 22.41 -1.95
N ALA A 159 5.83 21.60 -2.85
CA ALA A 159 4.41 21.60 -3.12
C ALA A 159 3.71 20.41 -2.44
N PRO A 160 2.51 20.60 -1.86
CA PRO A 160 1.62 19.48 -1.65
C PRO A 160 1.19 18.89 -3.01
N PRO A 161 0.71 17.64 -3.04
CA PRO A 161 0.05 17.14 -4.22
C PRO A 161 -1.32 17.83 -4.25
N ASP A 162 -1.54 18.81 -5.09
CA ASP A 162 -2.87 19.41 -5.26
C ASP A 162 -3.09 19.71 -6.73
N GLY A 163 -4.17 19.16 -7.29
CA GLY A 163 -4.47 19.19 -8.71
C GLY A 163 -4.67 20.59 -9.29
N VAL A 164 -5.21 21.56 -8.53
CA VAL A 164 -5.43 22.92 -9.06
C VAL A 164 -4.12 23.71 -9.06
N ARG A 165 -3.42 23.75 -7.91
CA ARG A 165 -2.09 24.35 -7.79
C ARG A 165 -1.12 23.73 -8.78
N TYR A 166 -1.02 22.40 -8.80
CA TYR A 166 -0.13 21.63 -9.67
C TYR A 166 -0.38 21.92 -11.15
N LYS A 167 -1.64 22.06 -11.58
CA LYS A 167 -1.96 22.44 -12.97
C LYS A 167 -1.47 23.86 -13.30
N TYR A 168 -1.59 24.81 -12.37
CA TYR A 168 -1.03 26.16 -12.54
C TYR A 168 0.50 26.11 -12.65
N TRP A 169 1.17 25.37 -11.78
CA TRP A 169 2.62 25.21 -11.80
C TRP A 169 3.10 24.51 -13.07
N MET A 170 2.48 23.40 -13.46
CA MET A 170 2.82 22.63 -14.66
C MET A 170 2.68 23.42 -15.95
N LYS A 171 1.60 24.20 -16.11
CA LYS A 171 1.32 24.91 -17.37
C LYS A 171 2.31 26.03 -17.65
N ASN A 172 2.93 26.57 -16.61
CA ASN A 172 3.66 27.84 -16.72
C ASN A 172 5.17 27.72 -16.61
N LEU A 173 5.76 26.54 -16.36
CA LEU A 173 7.22 26.42 -16.35
C LEU A 173 7.76 25.11 -16.95
N GLU A 174 8.85 25.18 -17.74
CA GLU A 174 9.65 24.02 -18.15
C GLU A 174 10.42 23.50 -16.94
N GLN A 175 10.04 22.34 -16.38
CA GLN A 175 10.38 22.01 -14.99
C GLN A 175 10.90 20.60 -14.76
N THR A 176 11.79 20.49 -13.77
CA THR A 176 12.16 19.20 -13.20
C THR A 176 11.18 18.84 -12.09
N ARG A 177 10.29 17.88 -12.38
CA ARG A 177 9.36 17.30 -11.40
C ARG A 177 10.08 16.26 -10.55
N ILE A 178 10.03 16.43 -9.23
CA ILE A 178 10.64 15.53 -8.25
C ILE A 178 9.53 14.98 -7.34
N ILE A 179 9.24 13.69 -7.43
CA ILE A 179 8.26 13.01 -6.58
C ILE A 179 8.96 12.51 -5.33
N LEU A 180 8.66 13.11 -4.19
CA LEU A 180 9.17 12.69 -2.89
C LEU A 180 8.44 11.45 -2.40
N ASN A 181 9.12 10.30 -2.39
CA ASN A 181 8.56 9.07 -1.85
C ASN A 181 8.40 9.15 -0.34
N CYS A 182 7.35 8.50 0.18
CA CYS A 182 7.25 8.23 1.60
C CYS A 182 8.39 7.32 2.06
N ASP A 183 8.85 7.55 3.28
CA ASP A 183 9.73 6.61 3.98
C ASP A 183 9.08 5.23 4.03
N ASP A 184 9.88 4.18 4.03
CA ASP A 184 9.39 2.84 4.33
C ASP A 184 9.51 2.52 5.83
N VAL A 185 8.93 1.40 6.26
CA VAL A 185 8.96 0.96 7.68
C VAL A 185 10.40 0.82 8.19
N ARG A 186 11.34 0.42 7.33
CA ARG A 186 12.75 0.26 7.70
C ARG A 186 13.44 1.62 7.86
N ASP A 187 13.11 2.60 7.02
CA ASP A 187 13.60 3.96 7.15
C ASP A 187 13.15 4.58 8.49
N ILE A 188 11.90 4.35 8.90
CA ILE A 188 11.37 4.76 10.22
C ILE A 188 12.08 4.00 11.35
N LYS A 189 12.29 2.69 11.21
CA LYS A 189 13.00 1.86 12.20
C LYS A 189 14.44 2.32 12.40
N ALA A 190 15.14 2.63 11.30
CA ALA A 190 16.49 3.16 11.33
C ALA A 190 16.55 4.53 12.04
N PHE A 191 15.56 5.39 11.81
CA PHE A 191 15.47 6.67 12.52
C PHE A 191 15.25 6.49 14.03
N VAL A 192 14.38 5.57 14.46
CA VAL A 192 14.18 5.24 15.88
C VAL A 192 15.50 4.78 16.50
N ALA A 193 16.18 3.84 15.84
CA ALA A 193 17.46 3.34 16.31
C ALA A 193 18.50 4.47 16.42
N TRP A 194 18.64 5.30 15.38
CA TRP A 194 19.57 6.43 15.38
C TRP A 194 19.28 7.42 16.49
N LYS A 195 18.02 7.85 16.65
CA LYS A 195 17.60 8.84 17.65
C LYS A 195 17.90 8.36 19.07
N LYS A 196 17.73 7.07 19.34
CA LYS A 196 18.02 6.52 20.68
C LYS A 196 19.51 6.33 20.88
N LEU A 197 20.23 5.77 19.90
CA LEU A 197 21.66 5.51 20.00
C LEU A 197 22.51 6.78 20.00
N SER A 198 22.03 7.90 19.40
CA SER A 198 22.74 9.18 19.45
C SER A 198 22.86 9.73 20.87
N LEU A 199 21.94 9.37 21.77
CA LEU A 199 22.01 9.70 23.20
C LEU A 199 23.09 8.89 23.95
N PHE A 200 23.66 7.86 23.30
CA PHE A 200 24.67 6.97 23.86
C PHE A 200 25.90 6.89 22.93
N PRO A 201 26.70 7.97 22.78
CA PRO A 201 27.87 7.99 21.90
C PRO A 201 28.92 6.92 22.25
N ASN A 202 28.92 6.47 23.51
CA ASN A 202 29.79 5.42 24.05
C ASN A 202 29.07 4.07 24.20
N TYR A 203 28.02 3.79 23.41
CA TYR A 203 27.23 2.56 23.49
C TYR A 203 28.10 1.29 23.48
N THR A 204 29.17 1.28 22.67
CA THR A 204 30.11 0.15 22.54
C THR A 204 31.03 -0.05 23.75
N THR A 205 31.08 0.88 24.68
CA THR A 205 31.87 0.79 25.93
C THR A 205 30.98 0.67 27.17
N LEU A 206 29.65 0.70 27.03
CA LEU A 206 28.72 0.40 28.12
C LEU A 206 28.90 -1.05 28.60
N ASP A 207 28.63 -1.33 29.87
CA ASP A 207 28.54 -2.70 30.37
C ASP A 207 27.33 -3.45 29.77
N GLU A 208 27.32 -4.77 29.91
CA GLU A 208 26.31 -5.64 29.30
C GLU A 208 24.89 -5.36 29.80
N ASN A 209 24.72 -5.04 31.09
CA ASN A 209 23.42 -4.75 31.69
C ASN A 209 22.87 -3.41 31.15
N ALA A 210 23.73 -2.38 31.05
CA ALA A 210 23.34 -1.10 30.48
C ALA A 210 22.95 -1.22 29.00
N ARG A 211 23.67 -2.02 28.20
CA ARG A 211 23.30 -2.29 26.80
C ARG A 211 21.98 -3.03 26.67
N LEU A 212 21.73 -4.00 27.54
CA LEU A 212 20.47 -4.74 27.57
C LEU A 212 19.30 -3.80 27.82
N LYS A 213 19.43 -2.90 28.81
CA LYS A 213 18.41 -1.90 29.11
C LYS A 213 18.12 -0.97 27.91
N VAL A 214 19.16 -0.47 27.24
CA VAL A 214 18.99 0.36 26.04
C VAL A 214 18.28 -0.42 24.92
N LYS A 215 18.58 -1.71 24.77
CA LYS A 215 17.94 -2.58 23.79
C LYS A 215 16.46 -2.81 24.12
N GLU A 216 16.11 -3.05 25.37
CA GLU A 216 14.71 -3.20 25.81
C GLU A 216 13.91 -1.91 25.54
N GLU A 217 14.47 -0.75 25.90
CA GLU A 217 13.83 0.54 25.63
C GLU A 217 13.67 0.81 24.12
N LEU A 218 14.65 0.41 23.29
CA LEU A 218 14.56 0.46 21.83
C LEU A 218 13.43 -0.42 21.29
N GLU A 219 13.30 -1.64 21.81
CA GLU A 219 12.26 -2.57 21.40
C GLU A 219 10.86 -2.05 21.77
N ASP A 220 10.70 -1.44 22.94
CA ASP A 220 9.43 -0.87 23.37
C ASP A 220 9.08 0.42 22.60
N GLU A 221 10.05 1.30 22.33
CA GLU A 221 9.84 2.47 21.46
C GLU A 221 9.48 2.01 20.03
N TRP A 222 10.16 1.00 19.50
CA TRP A 222 9.84 0.43 18.19
C TRP A 222 8.43 -0.16 18.16
N ARG A 223 8.02 -0.95 19.16
CA ARG A 223 6.66 -1.52 19.24
C ARG A 223 5.60 -0.42 19.22
N LEU A 224 5.82 0.70 19.89
CA LEU A 224 4.89 1.84 19.86
C LEU A 224 4.86 2.50 18.48
N VAL A 225 6.02 2.73 17.87
CA VAL A 225 6.18 3.38 16.57
C VAL A 225 5.61 2.51 15.45
N GLU A 226 5.89 1.22 15.44
CA GLU A 226 5.39 0.23 14.49
C GLU A 226 3.86 0.22 14.47
N ARG A 227 3.22 0.16 15.66
CA ARG A 227 1.75 0.29 15.77
C ARG A 227 1.23 1.58 15.13
N ARG A 228 1.92 2.70 15.28
CA ARG A 228 1.51 3.97 14.65
C ARG A 228 1.70 3.91 13.14
N VAL A 229 2.83 3.39 12.66
CA VAL A 229 3.11 3.21 11.22
C VAL A 229 2.01 2.38 10.55
N ASP A 230 1.49 1.37 11.23
CA ASP A 230 0.39 0.55 10.73
C ASP A 230 -0.91 1.35 10.53
N PHE A 231 -1.25 2.30 11.39
CA PHE A 231 -2.52 3.04 11.29
C PHE A 231 -2.44 4.33 10.49
N VAL A 232 -1.31 5.05 10.54
CA VAL A 232 -1.17 6.38 9.93
C VAL A 232 -0.15 6.41 8.79
N GLY A 233 0.44 5.25 8.48
CA GLY A 233 1.53 5.11 7.53
C GLY A 233 2.89 5.57 8.09
N PRO A 234 3.98 5.34 7.34
CA PRO A 234 5.34 5.76 7.70
C PRO A 234 5.53 7.28 7.49
N LEU A 235 4.72 8.08 8.18
CA LEU A 235 4.75 9.54 8.13
C LEU A 235 5.33 10.09 9.42
N PRO A 236 6.57 10.62 9.41
CA PRO A 236 7.25 11.05 10.63
C PRO A 236 6.42 12.01 11.50
N ARG A 237 5.66 12.93 10.87
CA ARG A 237 4.79 13.87 11.58
C ARG A 237 3.80 13.17 12.51
N TYR A 238 3.21 12.06 12.08
CA TYR A 238 2.15 11.39 12.84
C TYR A 238 2.70 10.24 13.69
N VAL A 239 3.76 9.58 13.23
CA VAL A 239 4.39 8.47 13.96
C VAL A 239 5.08 8.95 15.23
N PHE A 240 5.78 10.08 15.18
CA PHE A 240 6.58 10.58 16.31
C PHE A 240 5.89 11.66 17.14
N SER A 241 4.64 12.01 16.84
CA SER A 241 3.89 13.01 17.61
C SER A 241 2.65 12.44 18.27
N ASN A 242 2.08 13.20 19.21
CA ASN A 242 0.78 12.90 19.80
C ASN A 242 -0.39 13.06 18.80
N GLY A 243 -0.12 13.49 17.57
CA GLY A 243 -1.11 13.63 16.51
C GLY A 243 -1.54 12.32 15.85
N ALA A 244 -0.96 11.17 16.22
CA ALA A 244 -1.32 9.86 15.70
C ALA A 244 -2.82 9.56 15.86
N GLY A 245 -3.35 9.73 17.07
CA GLY A 245 -4.77 9.44 17.37
C GLY A 245 -5.74 10.35 16.61
N CYS A 246 -5.42 11.65 16.48
CA CYS A 246 -6.23 12.56 15.66
C CYS A 246 -6.22 12.15 14.18
N ARG A 247 -5.09 11.65 13.68
CA ARG A 247 -4.96 11.19 12.29
C ARG A 247 -5.73 9.89 12.06
N GLU A 248 -5.67 8.96 13.01
CA GLU A 248 -6.47 7.74 13.01
C GLU A 248 -7.97 8.05 13.00
N ALA A 249 -8.44 8.94 13.86
CA ALA A 249 -9.83 9.40 13.86
C ALA A 249 -10.23 10.03 12.51
N ALA A 250 -9.33 10.77 11.87
CA ALA A 250 -9.58 11.34 10.54
C ALA A 250 -9.67 10.27 9.45
N VAL A 251 -8.86 9.20 9.53
CA VAL A 251 -8.94 8.02 8.65
C VAL A 251 -10.29 7.35 8.80
N ILE A 252 -10.68 7.00 10.03
CA ILE A 252 -11.96 6.34 10.33
C ILE A 252 -13.13 7.19 9.85
N ARG A 253 -13.14 8.49 10.18
CA ARG A 253 -14.22 9.40 9.75
C ARG A 253 -14.34 9.48 8.24
N TYR A 254 -13.22 9.48 7.51
CA TYR A 254 -13.27 9.52 6.06
C TYR A 254 -13.74 8.20 5.45
N LEU A 255 -13.27 7.07 5.97
CA LEU A 255 -13.77 5.75 5.60
C LEU A 255 -15.28 5.63 5.81
N SER A 256 -15.80 6.08 6.95
CA SER A 256 -17.26 6.10 7.17
C SER A 256 -18.02 7.03 6.22
N SER A 257 -17.34 7.95 5.52
CA SER A 257 -17.95 8.83 4.51
C SER A 257 -17.74 8.36 3.06
N LEU A 258 -16.93 7.32 2.86
CA LEU A 258 -16.69 6.72 1.55
C LEU A 258 -17.89 5.83 1.19
N SER A 259 -18.45 6.04 0.01
CA SER A 259 -19.45 5.15 -0.57
C SER A 259 -19.04 4.73 -1.99
N CYS A 260 -19.42 3.52 -2.41
CA CYS A 260 -19.25 2.98 -3.75
C CYS A 260 -20.02 3.79 -4.79
N ASN A 261 -21.06 4.53 -4.37
CA ASN A 261 -21.82 5.45 -5.20
C ASN A 261 -21.04 6.75 -5.51
N ARG A 262 -19.92 7.02 -4.83
CA ARG A 262 -19.00 8.12 -5.20
C ARG A 262 -17.92 7.58 -6.12
N ARG A 263 -17.71 8.29 -7.24
CA ARG A 263 -16.65 7.99 -8.23
C ARG A 263 -15.27 7.75 -7.59
N ASP A 264 -14.92 8.51 -6.55
CA ASP A 264 -13.64 8.36 -5.84
C ASP A 264 -13.53 7.05 -5.05
N GLY A 265 -14.62 6.58 -4.42
CA GLY A 265 -14.66 5.27 -3.76
C GLY A 265 -14.57 4.13 -4.78
N TYR A 266 -15.22 4.30 -5.92
CA TYR A 266 -15.18 3.35 -7.04
C TYR A 266 -13.79 3.23 -7.69
N ASP A 267 -13.13 4.34 -8.03
CA ASP A 267 -11.79 4.34 -8.63
C ASP A 267 -10.75 3.67 -7.71
N MET A 268 -10.94 3.85 -6.39
CA MET A 268 -10.15 3.19 -5.35
C MET A 268 -10.40 1.68 -5.28
N MET A 269 -11.66 1.22 -5.37
CA MET A 269 -12.04 -0.21 -5.40
C MET A 269 -11.46 -0.94 -6.62
N MET A 270 -11.52 -0.30 -7.79
CA MET A 270 -11.05 -0.88 -9.04
C MET A 270 -9.52 -0.91 -9.16
N GLY A 271 -8.79 -0.31 -8.20
CA GLY A 271 -7.34 -0.21 -8.27
C GLY A 271 -6.86 0.47 -9.56
N LYS A 272 -7.70 1.34 -10.13
CA LYS A 272 -7.32 2.19 -11.26
C LYS A 272 -6.27 3.19 -10.78
N TYR A 273 -5.43 3.65 -11.71
CA TYR A 273 -4.44 4.69 -11.45
C TYR A 273 -5.15 5.92 -10.87
N PHE A 274 -5.09 6.07 -9.55
CA PHE A 274 -5.75 7.17 -8.88
C PHE A 274 -4.90 8.42 -9.05
N GLU A 275 -5.40 9.37 -9.83
CA GLU A 275 -4.86 10.72 -9.85
C GLU A 275 -5.26 11.43 -8.56
N TRP A 276 -4.28 11.99 -7.86
CA TRP A 276 -4.52 12.68 -6.60
C TRP A 276 -5.36 13.95 -6.84
N LYS A 277 -6.52 14.06 -6.17
CA LYS A 277 -7.48 15.17 -6.34
C LYS A 277 -7.35 16.34 -5.35
N GLY A 278 -6.34 16.35 -4.48
CA GLY A 278 -6.01 17.52 -3.66
C GLY A 278 -6.92 17.76 -2.45
N ASN A 279 -7.81 16.83 -2.08
CA ASN A 279 -8.67 17.02 -0.91
C ASN A 279 -7.97 16.57 0.38
N HIS A 280 -8.19 17.30 1.49
CA HIS A 280 -7.57 17.02 2.81
C HIS A 280 -7.80 15.60 3.34
N PHE A 281 -8.81 14.91 2.82
CA PHE A 281 -9.22 13.60 3.30
C PHE A 281 -8.53 12.44 2.57
N THR A 282 -8.27 12.53 1.27
CA THR A 282 -7.46 11.53 0.56
C THR A 282 -6.03 11.48 1.10
N GLU A 283 -5.52 12.59 1.64
CA GLU A 283 -4.19 12.61 2.25
C GLU A 283 -4.03 11.67 3.45
N SER A 284 -5.12 11.35 4.16
CA SER A 284 -5.06 10.44 5.30
C SER A 284 -5.05 8.97 4.91
N LEU A 285 -5.42 8.65 3.66
CA LEU A 285 -5.51 7.27 3.20
C LEU A 285 -4.35 6.84 2.32
N ILE A 286 -3.87 7.73 1.46
CA ILE A 286 -2.97 7.34 0.37
C ILE A 286 -1.62 8.06 0.44
N LYS A 287 -0.59 7.36 -0.01
CA LYS A 287 0.74 7.87 -0.32
C LYS A 287 0.97 7.90 -1.82
N ILE A 288 1.82 8.81 -2.26
CA ILE A 288 2.35 8.80 -3.62
C ILE A 288 3.58 7.88 -3.66
N VAL A 289 3.65 7.06 -4.71
CA VAL A 289 4.79 6.22 -5.02
C VAL A 289 5.32 6.66 -6.37
N ARG A 290 6.59 7.05 -6.38
CA ARG A 290 7.30 7.44 -7.60
C ARG A 290 7.37 6.26 -8.56
N GLU A 291 7.05 6.55 -9.80
CA GLU A 291 7.26 5.66 -10.94
C GLU A 291 8.21 6.34 -11.93
N ARG A 292 9.01 5.52 -12.61
CA ARG A 292 9.81 6.01 -13.73
C ARG A 292 8.88 6.16 -14.92
N SER A 293 8.70 7.39 -15.40
CA SER A 293 7.85 7.64 -16.57
C SER A 293 8.34 6.83 -17.77
N ARG A 294 7.40 6.29 -18.55
CA ARG A 294 7.67 5.69 -19.87
C ARG A 294 7.93 6.74 -20.96
N TYR A 295 7.57 8.00 -20.69
CA TYR A 295 7.69 9.13 -21.62
C TYR A 295 8.58 10.21 -20.99
N GLY A 296 9.83 10.32 -21.46
CA GLY A 296 10.75 11.43 -21.13
C GLY A 296 11.37 11.44 -19.72
N ASN A 297 12.02 12.57 -19.39
CA ASN A 297 12.82 12.78 -18.18
C ASN A 297 12.01 13.21 -16.92
N LEU A 298 10.69 13.11 -16.94
CA LEU A 298 9.83 13.57 -15.84
C LEU A 298 9.45 12.40 -14.92
N GLU A 299 9.53 12.59 -13.60
CA GLU A 299 9.03 11.59 -12.65
C GLU A 299 7.49 11.55 -12.68
N SER A 300 6.90 10.36 -12.73
CA SER A 300 5.47 10.12 -12.54
C SER A 300 5.20 9.55 -11.14
N TYR A 301 3.93 9.50 -10.75
CA TYR A 301 3.52 8.83 -9.51
C TYR A 301 2.20 8.11 -9.70
N HIS A 302 1.98 7.09 -8.89
CA HIS A 302 0.67 6.51 -8.62
C HIS A 302 0.40 6.53 -7.11
N CYS A 303 -0.87 6.51 -6.73
CA CYS A 303 -1.24 6.46 -5.32
C CYS A 303 -1.32 5.01 -4.83
N ARG A 304 -0.91 4.77 -3.58
CA ARG A 304 -1.11 3.51 -2.84
C ARG A 304 -1.64 3.81 -1.44
N PRO A 305 -2.31 2.87 -0.76
CA PRO A 305 -2.60 3.04 0.66
C PRO A 305 -1.33 3.33 1.47
N LEU A 306 -1.45 4.18 2.49
CA LEU A 306 -0.34 4.60 3.35
C LEU A 306 0.29 3.40 4.08
N SER A 307 -0.54 2.49 4.56
CA SER A 307 -0.19 1.23 5.21
C SER A 307 -1.06 0.09 4.70
N VAL A 308 -0.68 -1.14 5.03
CA VAL A 308 -1.49 -2.34 4.77
C VAL A 308 -2.84 -2.25 5.48
N ALA A 309 -2.85 -1.87 6.76
CA ALA A 309 -4.08 -1.74 7.54
C ALA A 309 -5.04 -0.70 6.93
N ILE A 310 -4.54 0.45 6.46
CA ILE A 310 -5.38 1.43 5.75
C ILE A 310 -5.94 0.82 4.45
N GLY A 311 -5.13 0.10 3.68
CA GLY A 311 -5.60 -0.60 2.48
C GLY A 311 -6.71 -1.61 2.76
N ASN A 312 -6.58 -2.34 3.86
CA ASN A 312 -7.57 -3.32 4.32
C ASN A 312 -8.86 -2.61 4.75
N MET A 313 -8.75 -1.56 5.56
CA MET A 313 -9.89 -0.75 5.98
C MET A 313 -10.64 -0.13 4.80
N ILE A 314 -9.93 0.37 3.78
CA ILE A 314 -10.50 0.84 2.52
C ILE A 314 -11.35 -0.26 1.87
N LEU A 315 -10.78 -1.46 1.71
CA LEU A 315 -11.46 -2.57 1.04
C LEU A 315 -12.67 -3.05 1.82
N CYS A 316 -12.54 -3.29 3.13
CA CYS A 316 -13.66 -3.65 4.00
C CYS A 316 -14.74 -2.56 4.02
N THR A 317 -14.35 -1.30 3.89
CA THR A 317 -15.31 -0.20 3.84
C THR A 317 -16.15 -0.24 2.58
N LEU A 318 -15.49 -0.35 1.43
CA LEU A 318 -16.13 -0.41 0.13
C LEU A 318 -16.99 -1.68 -0.01
N PHE A 319 -16.52 -2.83 0.50
CA PHE A 319 -17.31 -4.06 0.47
C PHE A 319 -18.57 -4.00 1.34
N ALA A 320 -18.48 -3.42 2.54
CA ALA A 320 -19.66 -3.23 3.38
C ALA A 320 -20.68 -2.31 2.71
N ASP A 321 -20.24 -1.20 2.12
CA ASP A 321 -21.12 -0.25 1.44
C ASP A 321 -21.79 -0.85 0.19
N VAL A 322 -21.06 -1.67 -0.57
CA VAL A 322 -21.62 -2.45 -1.69
C VAL A 322 -22.67 -3.44 -1.18
N ALA A 323 -22.37 -4.22 -0.14
CA ALA A 323 -23.31 -5.19 0.41
C ALA A 323 -24.57 -4.51 0.99
N GLU A 324 -24.43 -3.35 1.64
CA GLU A 324 -25.56 -2.53 2.10
C GLU A 324 -26.40 -2.01 0.92
N SER A 325 -25.75 -1.48 -0.12
CA SER A 325 -26.44 -0.97 -1.33
C SER A 325 -27.19 -2.06 -2.09
N MET A 326 -26.71 -3.32 -2.05
CA MET A 326 -27.42 -4.45 -2.65
C MET A 326 -28.70 -4.83 -1.91
N SER A 327 -28.77 -4.56 -0.61
CA SER A 327 -29.94 -4.91 0.23
C SER A 327 -31.12 -3.95 0.06
N SER A 328 -30.88 -2.75 -0.48
CA SER A 328 -31.91 -1.74 -0.76
C SER A 328 -32.39 -1.86 -2.21
N HIS A 329 -33.54 -2.54 -2.40
CA HIS A 329 -34.19 -2.74 -3.72
C HIS A 329 -34.41 -1.46 -4.55
N GLU A 330 -34.39 -0.27 -3.93
CA GLU A 330 -34.64 1.03 -4.57
C GLU A 330 -33.42 1.68 -5.26
N PHE A 331 -32.19 1.21 -5.03
CA PHE A 331 -30.97 1.89 -5.50
C PHE A 331 -30.15 1.07 -6.51
N MET A 332 -30.82 0.42 -7.48
CA MET A 332 -30.15 -0.17 -8.65
C MET A 332 -29.74 0.89 -9.69
N MET A 333 -28.90 1.86 -9.29
CA MET A 333 -28.12 2.66 -10.25
C MET A 333 -27.08 1.78 -10.95
N GLU A 334 -26.56 2.24 -12.09
CA GLU A 334 -25.41 1.65 -12.81
C GLU A 334 -24.25 1.24 -11.86
N TYR A 335 -24.07 1.99 -10.76
CA TYR A 335 -23.05 1.76 -9.73
C TYR A 335 -23.31 0.55 -8.80
N GLY A 336 -24.55 0.14 -8.56
CA GLY A 336 -24.87 -1.03 -7.72
C GLY A 336 -24.50 -2.36 -8.40
N LYS A 337 -24.78 -2.45 -9.71
CA LYS A 337 -24.31 -3.57 -10.56
C LYS A 337 -22.79 -3.63 -10.64
N VAL A 338 -22.17 -2.47 -10.78
CA VAL A 338 -20.71 -2.31 -10.78
C VAL A 338 -20.10 -2.67 -9.41
N GLY A 339 -20.77 -2.36 -8.31
CA GLY A 339 -20.39 -2.76 -6.95
C GLY A 339 -20.44 -4.27 -6.76
N ALA A 340 -21.53 -4.92 -7.19
CA ALA A 340 -21.65 -6.38 -7.19
C ALA A 340 -20.56 -7.04 -8.04
N TYR A 341 -20.32 -6.54 -9.26
CA TYR A 341 -19.20 -6.98 -10.11
C TYR A 341 -17.84 -6.80 -9.41
N SER A 342 -17.68 -5.74 -8.61
CA SER A 342 -16.45 -5.49 -7.85
C SER A 342 -16.32 -6.44 -6.64
N LEU A 343 -17.41 -6.78 -5.96
CA LEU A 343 -17.44 -7.81 -4.92
C LEU A 343 -17.11 -9.17 -5.53
N GLU A 344 -17.64 -9.49 -6.72
CA GLU A 344 -17.36 -10.72 -7.47
C GLU A 344 -15.89 -10.78 -7.90
N THR A 345 -15.39 -9.79 -8.66
CA THR A 345 -13.99 -9.77 -9.14
C THR A 345 -12.95 -9.70 -8.02
N ARG A 346 -13.33 -9.16 -6.85
CA ARG A 346 -12.48 -9.10 -5.64
C ARG A 346 -12.92 -10.09 -4.54
N ALA A 347 -13.84 -11.02 -4.82
CA ALA A 347 -14.35 -11.99 -3.82
C ALA A 347 -13.22 -12.86 -3.27
N LEU A 348 -12.29 -13.24 -4.13
CA LEU A 348 -11.10 -13.99 -3.72
C LEU A 348 -10.22 -13.20 -2.75
N VAL A 349 -10.16 -11.88 -2.94
CA VAL A 349 -9.45 -10.98 -2.04
C VAL A 349 -10.21 -10.82 -0.72
N SER A 350 -11.54 -10.91 -0.69
CA SER A 350 -12.26 -10.83 0.58
C SER A 350 -12.09 -12.06 1.48
N LEU A 351 -11.71 -13.21 0.92
CA LEU A 351 -11.35 -14.41 1.69
C LEU A 351 -10.10 -14.24 2.54
N LEU A 352 -9.32 -13.19 2.27
CA LEU A 352 -8.16 -12.80 3.06
C LEU A 352 -8.52 -12.27 4.47
N PHE A 353 -9.77 -11.86 4.69
CA PHE A 353 -10.24 -11.31 5.95
C PHE A 353 -10.87 -12.43 6.82
N PRO A 354 -10.30 -12.78 7.98
CA PRO A 354 -10.70 -13.98 8.74
C PRO A 354 -12.18 -14.05 9.14
N ARG A 355 -12.80 -12.94 9.57
CA ARG A 355 -14.23 -12.91 9.93
C ARG A 355 -15.13 -13.02 8.71
N VAL A 356 -14.74 -12.38 7.61
CA VAL A 356 -15.46 -12.49 6.32
C VAL A 356 -15.39 -13.93 5.83
N PHE A 357 -14.21 -14.53 5.89
CA PHE A 357 -14.00 -15.94 5.57
C PHE A 357 -14.89 -16.85 6.43
N CYS A 358 -14.94 -16.62 7.75
CA CYS A 358 -15.80 -17.37 8.67
C CYS A 358 -17.30 -17.29 8.30
N VAL A 359 -17.76 -16.14 7.81
CA VAL A 359 -19.13 -16.04 7.27
C VAL A 359 -19.26 -16.89 6.00
N VAL A 360 -18.33 -16.75 5.04
CA VAL A 360 -18.34 -17.54 3.80
C VAL A 360 -18.39 -19.04 4.09
N THR A 361 -17.57 -19.55 5.01
CA THR A 361 -17.50 -20.99 5.31
C THR A 361 -18.78 -21.53 5.95
N LYS A 362 -19.46 -20.74 6.80
CA LYS A 362 -20.75 -21.12 7.41
C LYS A 362 -21.84 -21.39 6.36
N HIS A 363 -21.83 -20.64 5.26
CA HIS A 363 -22.86 -20.69 4.23
C HIS A 363 -22.49 -21.58 3.02
N LEU A 364 -21.41 -22.37 3.11
CA LEU A 364 -21.09 -23.37 2.10
C LEU A 364 -22.15 -24.48 2.07
N ASN A 365 -22.74 -24.70 0.90
CA ASN A 365 -23.71 -25.76 0.65
C ASN A 365 -23.07 -26.84 -0.22
N TYR A 366 -23.14 -28.09 0.22
CA TYR A 366 -22.58 -29.22 -0.51
C TYR A 366 -23.45 -29.57 -1.72
N LEU A 367 -22.80 -29.78 -2.86
CA LEU A 367 -23.43 -30.24 -4.09
C LEU A 367 -23.34 -31.77 -4.15
N ARG A 368 -24.38 -32.42 -3.63
CA ARG A 368 -24.47 -33.88 -3.46
C ARG A 368 -24.14 -34.65 -4.73
N ARG A 369 -23.44 -35.78 -4.57
CA ARG A 369 -23.35 -36.81 -5.61
C ARG A 369 -24.68 -37.55 -5.73
N LEU A 370 -24.91 -38.14 -6.89
CA LEU A 370 -26.09 -38.96 -7.12
C LEU A 370 -26.06 -40.16 -6.15
N GLY A 371 -27.14 -40.33 -5.37
CA GLY A 371 -27.26 -41.42 -4.39
C GLY A 371 -26.76 -41.10 -2.97
N GLU A 372 -26.11 -39.96 -2.73
CA GLU A 372 -25.74 -39.53 -1.38
C GLU A 372 -26.97 -38.99 -0.61
N THR A 373 -27.17 -39.47 0.62
CA THR A 373 -28.26 -39.03 1.51
C THR A 373 -27.83 -37.95 2.49
N GLU A 374 -26.52 -37.84 2.77
CA GLU A 374 -25.95 -36.90 3.74
C GLU A 374 -24.99 -35.91 3.06
N ASP A 375 -24.91 -34.70 3.63
CA ASP A 375 -24.01 -33.67 3.14
C ASP A 375 -22.60 -33.87 3.68
N LYS A 376 -21.60 -33.86 2.79
CA LYS A 376 -20.21 -33.88 3.21
C LYS A 376 -19.80 -32.51 3.74
N ARG A 377 -19.26 -32.47 4.95
CA ARG A 377 -18.76 -31.22 5.57
C ARG A 377 -17.42 -30.81 4.93
N SER A 378 -17.33 -29.57 4.45
CA SER A 378 -16.07 -29.00 3.92
C SER A 378 -15.06 -28.82 5.04
N ILE A 379 -13.77 -29.02 4.74
CA ILE A 379 -12.68 -28.78 5.69
C ILE A 379 -12.69 -27.35 6.24
N LEU A 380 -13.18 -26.39 5.45
CA LEU A 380 -13.23 -24.98 5.84
C LEU A 380 -14.23 -24.69 6.96
N LYS A 381 -15.22 -25.56 7.19
CA LYS A 381 -16.18 -25.42 8.29
C LYS A 381 -15.59 -25.79 9.65
N ASP A 382 -14.43 -26.43 9.66
CA ASP A 382 -13.78 -26.92 10.89
C ASP A 382 -12.61 -26.04 11.33
N MET A 383 -12.34 -24.97 10.57
CA MET A 383 -11.28 -24.02 10.87
C MET A 383 -11.78 -22.85 11.70
N THR A 384 -11.04 -22.49 12.75
CA THR A 384 -11.28 -21.25 13.48
C THR A 384 -10.72 -20.04 12.72
N PRO A 385 -11.21 -18.81 12.98
CA PRO A 385 -10.66 -17.58 12.39
C PRO A 385 -9.16 -17.39 12.65
N GLN A 386 -8.63 -17.89 13.80
CA GLN A 386 -7.18 -17.84 14.07
C GLN A 386 -6.40 -18.95 13.36
N GLN A 387 -7.02 -20.11 13.11
CA GLN A 387 -6.40 -21.21 12.37
C GLN A 387 -6.27 -20.88 10.88
N PHE A 388 -7.26 -20.18 10.32
CA PHE A 388 -7.30 -19.80 8.91
C PHE A 388 -7.16 -18.30 8.71
N GLN A 389 -5.92 -17.89 8.43
CA GLN A 389 -5.59 -16.56 7.95
C GLN A 389 -4.68 -16.72 6.75
N ILE A 390 -5.19 -16.38 5.56
CA ILE A 390 -4.35 -16.31 4.36
C ILE A 390 -3.45 -15.08 4.54
N PHE A 391 -2.13 -15.26 4.56
CA PHE A 391 -1.18 -14.17 4.85
C PHE A 391 -0.64 -13.50 3.60
N GLU A 392 -0.73 -14.18 2.46
CA GLU A 392 -0.07 -13.77 1.23
C GLU A 392 -0.97 -14.09 0.02
N GLN A 393 -0.88 -13.25 -1.00
CA GLN A 393 -1.34 -13.59 -2.34
C GLN A 393 -0.13 -13.76 -3.25
N LYS A 394 -0.17 -14.75 -4.14
CA LYS A 394 0.84 -14.95 -5.17
C LYS A 394 0.19 -15.09 -6.53
N PHE A 395 0.80 -14.43 -7.51
CA PHE A 395 0.42 -14.62 -8.89
C PHE A 395 1.17 -15.81 -9.48
N LEU A 396 0.43 -16.65 -10.20
CA LEU A 396 0.98 -17.81 -10.88
C LEU A 396 1.90 -17.36 -12.02
N PRO A 397 3.03 -18.05 -12.23
CA PRO A 397 3.99 -17.68 -13.27
C PRO A 397 3.36 -17.84 -14.65
N LYS A 398 3.67 -16.89 -15.55
CA LYS A 398 3.31 -17.02 -16.98
C LYS A 398 4.19 -18.06 -17.66
N THR A 399 3.74 -18.56 -18.83
CA THR A 399 4.55 -19.45 -19.68
C THR A 399 5.95 -18.86 -19.90
N GLY A 400 6.99 -19.62 -19.54
CA GLY A 400 8.40 -19.18 -19.64
C GLY A 400 8.97 -18.47 -18.41
N GLN A 401 8.19 -18.23 -17.36
CA GLN A 401 8.69 -17.76 -16.06
C GLN A 401 9.06 -18.96 -15.16
N ASN A 402 10.00 -18.74 -14.23
CA ASN A 402 10.42 -19.76 -13.28
C ASN A 402 9.25 -20.18 -12.38
N ALA A 403 9.20 -21.48 -12.05
CA ALA A 403 8.28 -22.02 -11.07
C ALA A 403 8.43 -21.32 -9.71
N ILE A 404 7.34 -21.31 -8.95
CA ILE A 404 7.38 -20.97 -7.53
C ILE A 404 8.18 -22.07 -6.83
N GLY A 405 9.02 -21.70 -5.86
CA GLY A 405 9.86 -22.66 -5.13
C GLY A 405 9.05 -23.79 -4.51
N ASN A 406 8.42 -23.53 -3.37
CA ASN A 406 7.62 -24.53 -2.66
C ASN A 406 6.14 -24.12 -2.57
N CYS A 407 5.24 -25.09 -2.63
CA CYS A 407 3.85 -24.95 -2.22
C CYS A 407 3.79 -24.43 -0.76
N LYS A 408 2.90 -23.47 -0.51
CA LYS A 408 2.71 -22.90 0.83
C LYS A 408 1.24 -22.90 1.21
N TYR A 409 0.95 -23.41 2.40
CA TYR A 409 -0.34 -23.20 3.04
C TYR A 409 -0.58 -21.73 3.32
N LYS A 410 -1.86 -21.34 3.44
CA LYS A 410 -2.26 -19.95 3.78
C LYS A 410 -1.78 -18.90 2.77
N VAL A 411 -1.63 -19.30 1.49
CA VAL A 411 -1.33 -18.42 0.36
C VAL A 411 -2.43 -18.56 -0.68
N LEU A 412 -3.00 -17.44 -1.10
CA LEU A 412 -3.97 -17.38 -2.19
C LEU A 412 -3.24 -17.25 -3.53
N TYR A 413 -3.35 -18.29 -4.36
CA TYR A 413 -2.76 -18.33 -5.71
C TYR A 413 -3.79 -17.91 -6.75
N ARG A 414 -3.42 -16.99 -7.65
CA ARG A 414 -4.29 -16.46 -8.71
C ARG A 414 -3.55 -16.22 -10.02
N SER A 415 -4.25 -16.25 -11.15
CA SER A 415 -3.69 -15.79 -12.43
C SER A 415 -3.66 -14.26 -12.52
N LEU A 416 -2.70 -13.73 -13.28
CA LEU A 416 -2.68 -12.32 -13.71
C LEU A 416 -3.57 -12.06 -14.93
N GLU A 417 -3.89 -13.09 -15.69
CA GLU A 417 -4.76 -13.03 -16.88
C GLU A 417 -6.15 -13.51 -16.47
N GLU A 418 -7.12 -12.59 -16.43
CA GLU A 418 -8.51 -12.77 -15.96
C GLU A 418 -9.33 -13.77 -16.79
N SER A 419 -8.75 -14.47 -17.77
CA SER A 419 -9.48 -15.26 -18.77
C SER A 419 -8.89 -16.63 -19.13
N LYS A 420 -7.89 -17.14 -18.40
CA LYS A 420 -7.15 -18.36 -18.81
C LYS A 420 -7.15 -19.54 -17.86
N LEU A 421 -7.63 -19.39 -16.62
CA LEU A 421 -7.65 -20.51 -15.70
C LEU A 421 -9.03 -21.14 -15.63
N PHE A 422 -9.03 -22.45 -15.50
CA PHE A 422 -10.18 -23.26 -15.10
C PHE A 422 -10.82 -22.78 -13.77
N VAL A 423 -10.05 -22.09 -12.93
CA VAL A 423 -10.46 -21.54 -11.61
C VAL A 423 -9.95 -20.12 -11.44
N ASP A 424 -10.69 -19.28 -10.72
CA ASP A 424 -10.30 -17.88 -10.47
C ASP A 424 -9.17 -17.76 -9.43
N GLY A 425 -9.04 -18.76 -8.56
CA GLY A 425 -7.97 -18.87 -7.58
C GLY A 425 -8.04 -20.15 -6.76
N PHE A 426 -6.96 -20.46 -6.06
CA PHE A 426 -6.91 -21.59 -5.14
C PHE A 426 -5.95 -21.34 -3.98
N PHE A 427 -6.10 -22.13 -2.92
CA PHE A 427 -5.15 -22.15 -1.79
C PHE A 427 -5.08 -23.55 -1.17
N PHE A 428 -4.03 -23.77 -0.37
CA PHE A 428 -3.82 -25.02 0.34
C PHE A 428 -4.13 -24.89 1.82
N VAL A 429 -4.72 -25.94 2.38
CA VAL A 429 -4.97 -26.05 3.81
C VAL A 429 -4.51 -27.39 4.37
N GLU A 430 -4.11 -27.34 5.63
CA GLU A 430 -3.69 -28.50 6.41
C GLU A 430 -4.68 -28.68 7.57
N ASP A 431 -5.29 -29.84 7.65
CA ASP A 431 -6.09 -30.22 8.81
C ASP A 431 -5.18 -30.76 9.93
N CYS A 432 -5.01 -29.95 10.97
CA CYS A 432 -4.29 -30.35 12.17
C CYS A 432 -5.22 -30.91 13.27
N SER A 433 -6.54 -30.93 13.08
CA SER A 433 -7.51 -31.36 14.11
C SER A 433 -7.43 -32.86 14.39
N ARG A 434 -7.08 -33.67 13.38
CA ARG A 434 -6.86 -35.12 13.49
C ARG A 434 -5.56 -35.54 14.22
N ARG A 435 -4.81 -34.59 14.78
CA ARG A 435 -3.63 -34.88 15.62
C ARG A 435 -4.00 -35.27 17.06
N VAL A 436 -5.28 -35.23 17.45
CA VAL A 436 -5.74 -35.77 18.73
C VAL A 436 -5.93 -37.28 18.57
N ALA A 437 -5.06 -38.03 19.24
CA ALA A 437 -4.84 -39.46 19.07
C ALA A 437 -6.11 -40.32 19.22
N ASP A 438 -6.33 -41.21 18.24
CA ASP A 438 -6.97 -42.49 18.53
C ASP A 438 -6.01 -43.26 19.45
N MET A 439 -6.36 -43.36 20.73
CA MET A 439 -5.71 -44.31 21.65
C MET A 439 -6.22 -45.71 21.33
N ARG A 440 -5.58 -46.39 20.37
CA ARG A 440 -5.54 -47.86 20.38
C ARG A 440 -4.11 -48.29 20.66
N ASP A 441 -3.96 -49.17 21.65
CA ASP A 441 -2.73 -49.89 21.99
C ASP A 441 -1.57 -49.09 22.60
N GLY A 442 -1.85 -47.95 23.25
CA GLY A 442 -0.86 -47.29 24.13
C GLY A 442 0.32 -46.61 23.43
N PHE A 443 0.34 -46.56 22.10
CA PHE A 443 1.30 -45.81 21.30
C PHE A 443 0.61 -44.66 20.56
N PRO A 444 1.07 -43.40 20.69
CA PRO A 444 0.54 -42.31 19.90
C PRO A 444 0.93 -42.52 18.42
N GLN A 445 -0.02 -42.97 17.60
CA GLN A 445 0.13 -42.89 16.16
C GLN A 445 -0.08 -41.43 15.74
N LEU A 446 0.96 -40.81 15.18
CA LEU A 446 0.86 -39.48 14.62
C LEU A 446 -0.06 -39.55 13.38
N GLY A 447 -1.33 -39.17 13.53
CA GLY A 447 -2.25 -39.06 12.40
C GLY A 447 -1.64 -38.18 11.32
N VAL A 448 -1.61 -38.65 10.07
CA VAL A 448 -1.12 -37.88 8.94
C VAL A 448 -2.05 -36.68 8.75
N ALA A 449 -1.53 -35.46 8.86
CA ALA A 449 -2.30 -34.25 8.59
C ALA A 449 -2.88 -34.32 7.17
N SER A 450 -4.20 -34.22 7.03
CA SER A 450 -4.82 -34.26 5.71
C SER A 450 -4.64 -32.91 5.02
N LYS A 451 -4.10 -32.95 3.81
CA LYS A 451 -3.89 -31.78 2.97
C LYS A 451 -5.08 -31.63 2.04
N THR A 452 -5.57 -30.42 1.89
CA THR A 452 -6.67 -30.13 0.96
C THR A 452 -6.29 -28.93 0.09
N ILE A 453 -6.45 -29.07 -1.22
CA ILE A 453 -6.51 -27.92 -2.13
C ILE A 453 -7.96 -27.46 -2.24
N VAL A 454 -8.18 -26.17 -2.06
CA VAL A 454 -9.48 -25.53 -2.24
C VAL A 454 -9.41 -24.69 -3.51
N LEU A 455 -10.18 -25.10 -4.50
CA LEU A 455 -10.38 -24.42 -5.77
C LEU A 455 -11.59 -23.49 -5.65
N ILE A 456 -11.48 -22.28 -6.21
CA ILE A 456 -12.57 -21.30 -6.18
C ILE A 456 -12.85 -20.82 -7.59
N GLN A 457 -14.12 -20.88 -7.96
CA GLN A 457 -14.63 -20.37 -9.21
C GLN A 457 -15.76 -19.38 -8.92
N ILE A 458 -15.64 -18.17 -9.42
CA ILE A 458 -16.68 -17.14 -9.39
C ILE A 458 -17.50 -17.34 -10.65
N THR A 459 -18.79 -17.66 -10.49
CA THR A 459 -19.66 -17.86 -11.65
C THR A 459 -20.10 -16.50 -12.17
N ASP A 460 -20.19 -16.35 -13.49
CA ASP A 460 -20.87 -15.21 -14.12
C ASP A 460 -22.28 -15.63 -14.60
N ASN A 461 -22.97 -14.75 -15.35
CA ASN A 461 -24.30 -15.04 -15.89
C ASN A 461 -24.30 -16.23 -16.89
N TYR A 462 -23.14 -16.66 -17.38
CA TYR A 462 -22.96 -17.73 -18.35
C TYR A 462 -22.36 -18.95 -17.66
N ARG A 463 -23.22 -19.91 -17.29
CA ARG A 463 -22.76 -21.21 -16.77
C ARG A 463 -21.84 -21.87 -17.78
N LYS A 464 -20.52 -21.83 -17.54
CA LYS A 464 -19.55 -22.63 -18.29
C LYS A 464 -19.43 -23.97 -17.58
N GLU A 465 -19.98 -25.02 -18.17
CA GLU A 465 -19.72 -26.39 -17.70
C GLU A 465 -18.23 -26.67 -17.84
N ALA A 466 -17.64 -27.31 -16.83
CA ALA A 466 -16.24 -27.70 -16.85
C ALA A 466 -15.99 -28.67 -18.01
N SER A 467 -14.99 -28.44 -18.86
CA SER A 467 -14.59 -29.42 -19.87
C SER A 467 -13.41 -30.28 -19.41
N VAL A 468 -13.37 -31.52 -19.90
CA VAL A 468 -12.25 -32.46 -19.63
C VAL A 468 -10.91 -31.85 -20.06
N SER A 469 -10.87 -31.19 -21.21
CA SER A 469 -9.66 -30.53 -21.72
C SER A 469 -9.15 -29.41 -20.81
N GLU A 470 -10.05 -28.59 -20.26
CA GLU A 470 -9.65 -27.49 -19.36
C GLU A 470 -9.14 -28.02 -18.02
N LEU A 471 -9.75 -29.10 -17.51
CA LEU A 471 -9.29 -29.75 -16.29
C LEU A 471 -7.91 -30.38 -16.47
N GLN A 472 -7.68 -31.06 -17.60
CA GLN A 472 -6.36 -31.63 -17.95
C GLN A 472 -5.29 -30.55 -18.11
N GLU A 473 -5.61 -29.46 -18.80
CA GLU A 473 -4.71 -28.31 -18.93
C GLU A 473 -4.38 -27.73 -17.56
N PHE A 474 -5.38 -27.56 -16.68
CA PHE A 474 -5.18 -27.07 -15.33
C PHE A 474 -4.29 -27.99 -14.50
N MET A 475 -4.52 -29.31 -14.52
CA MET A 475 -3.69 -30.31 -13.82
C MET A 475 -2.24 -30.32 -14.33
N THR A 476 -2.06 -30.14 -15.64
CA THR A 476 -0.72 -30.04 -16.24
C THR A 476 -0.02 -28.75 -15.81
N ASN A 477 -0.74 -27.64 -15.77
CA ASN A 477 -0.19 -26.33 -15.42
C ASN A 477 0.12 -26.22 -13.92
N ILE A 478 -0.73 -26.74 -13.04
CA ILE A 478 -0.48 -26.67 -11.59
C ILE A 478 0.80 -27.42 -11.19
N ALA A 479 1.10 -28.54 -11.85
CA ALA A 479 2.34 -29.28 -11.65
C ALA A 479 3.60 -28.48 -12.06
N ARG A 480 3.46 -27.56 -13.03
CA ARG A 480 4.56 -26.69 -13.47
C ARG A 480 4.73 -25.44 -12.61
N TYR A 481 3.69 -25.02 -11.89
CA TYR A 481 3.73 -23.81 -11.09
C TYR A 481 4.60 -23.93 -9.83
N PHE A 482 4.85 -25.15 -9.34
CA PHE A 482 5.57 -25.40 -8.09
C PHE A 482 6.68 -26.43 -8.29
N SER A 483 7.84 -26.18 -7.69
CA SER A 483 9.00 -27.08 -7.85
C SER A 483 8.86 -28.37 -7.03
N ASP A 484 8.02 -28.36 -5.99
CA ASP A 484 7.79 -29.49 -5.07
C ASP A 484 6.43 -30.18 -5.25
N TRP A 485 5.70 -29.88 -6.34
CA TRP A 485 4.32 -30.32 -6.54
C TRP A 485 4.13 -31.84 -6.39
N ASP A 486 4.99 -32.66 -7.01
CA ASP A 486 4.87 -34.12 -7.03
C ASP A 486 5.01 -34.76 -5.64
N THR A 487 5.69 -34.07 -4.73
CA THR A 487 5.82 -34.48 -3.33
C THR A 487 4.70 -33.89 -2.48
N PHE A 488 4.36 -32.62 -2.73
CA PHE A 488 3.36 -31.90 -1.96
C PHE A 488 1.94 -32.46 -2.15
N SER A 489 1.56 -32.77 -3.40
CA SER A 489 0.21 -33.18 -3.82
C SER A 489 -0.18 -34.61 -3.44
N ARG A 490 0.76 -35.42 -2.93
CA ARG A 490 0.47 -36.81 -2.51
C ARG A 490 -0.57 -36.84 -1.39
N ASN A 491 -1.58 -37.69 -1.55
CA ASN A 491 -2.69 -37.88 -0.60
C ASN A 491 -3.47 -36.58 -0.30
N MET A 492 -3.55 -35.68 -1.28
CA MET A 492 -4.27 -34.41 -1.15
C MET A 492 -5.74 -34.58 -1.55
N ALA A 493 -6.65 -34.11 -0.70
CA ALA A 493 -8.05 -33.97 -1.02
C ALA A 493 -8.31 -32.70 -1.84
N TRP A 494 -9.39 -32.70 -2.61
CA TRP A 494 -9.75 -31.61 -3.52
C TRP A 494 -11.17 -31.15 -3.23
N GLU A 495 -11.32 -29.86 -2.93
CA GLU A 495 -12.61 -29.20 -2.80
C GLU A 495 -12.75 -28.12 -3.88
N MET A 496 -13.92 -28.01 -4.49
CA MET A 496 -14.28 -26.94 -5.43
C MET A 496 -15.41 -26.11 -4.83
N ILE A 497 -15.23 -24.79 -4.78
CA ILE A 497 -16.23 -23.85 -4.28
C ILE A 497 -16.67 -22.93 -5.41
N TYR A 498 -17.94 -23.03 -5.76
CA TYR A 498 -18.60 -22.11 -6.68
C TYR A 498 -19.17 -20.91 -5.92
N VAL A 499 -18.65 -19.71 -6.19
CA VAL A 499 -19.17 -18.45 -5.68
C VAL A 499 -20.17 -17.93 -6.70
N ASN A 500 -21.46 -18.07 -6.41
CA ASN A 500 -22.48 -17.68 -7.36
C ASN A 500 -22.54 -16.15 -7.53
N ALA A 501 -22.57 -15.68 -8.77
CA ALA A 501 -22.84 -14.27 -9.07
C ALA A 501 -24.16 -13.82 -8.43
N ILE A 502 -24.15 -12.60 -7.91
CA ILE A 502 -25.26 -11.97 -7.21
C ILE A 502 -26.47 -11.83 -8.14
N TYR A 503 -26.21 -11.50 -9.41
CA TYR A 503 -27.24 -11.33 -10.45
C TYR A 503 -27.29 -12.50 -11.45
N GLY A 504 -26.50 -13.56 -11.19
CA GLY A 504 -26.36 -14.71 -12.08
C GLY A 504 -27.20 -15.91 -11.67
N GLY A 505 -27.10 -16.96 -12.48
CA GLY A 505 -27.77 -18.23 -12.20
C GLY A 505 -27.10 -18.97 -11.03
N VAL A 506 -27.90 -19.37 -10.04
CA VAL A 506 -27.40 -20.17 -8.91
C VAL A 506 -27.08 -21.60 -9.35
N ILE A 507 -25.88 -22.09 -9.07
CA ILE A 507 -25.55 -23.51 -9.18
C ILE A 507 -26.24 -24.26 -8.04
N LYS A 508 -27.27 -25.04 -8.38
CA LYS A 508 -28.05 -25.84 -7.42
C LYS A 508 -27.70 -27.32 -7.43
N THR A 509 -26.99 -27.77 -8.46
CA THR A 509 -26.66 -29.17 -8.68
C THR A 509 -25.17 -29.32 -8.95
N ARG A 510 -24.63 -30.50 -8.61
CA ARG A 510 -23.24 -30.87 -8.89
C ARG A 510 -22.92 -30.64 -10.36
N GLN A 511 -21.78 -30.03 -10.63
CA GLN A 511 -21.33 -29.76 -11.98
C GLN A 511 -20.68 -31.00 -12.59
N ARG A 512 -21.03 -31.27 -13.84
CA ARG A 512 -20.44 -32.37 -14.62
C ARG A 512 -19.20 -31.85 -15.36
N CYS A 513 -18.26 -32.76 -15.60
CA CYS A 513 -17.14 -32.50 -16.50
C CYS A 513 -17.52 -33.04 -17.89
N VAL A 514 -17.67 -32.16 -18.87
CA VAL A 514 -18.15 -32.49 -20.22
C VAL A 514 -16.98 -32.88 -21.10
N ASN A 515 -17.11 -34.00 -21.79
CA ASN A 515 -16.15 -34.42 -22.79
C ASN A 515 -16.49 -33.78 -24.15
N ASN A 516 -15.61 -32.89 -24.63
CA ASN A 516 -15.74 -32.24 -25.93
C ASN A 516 -14.82 -32.84 -27.02
N ASN A 517 -14.11 -33.94 -26.72
CA ASN A 517 -13.11 -34.52 -27.62
C ASN A 517 -13.68 -35.61 -28.55
N THR A 518 -13.08 -35.73 -29.74
CA THR A 518 -13.36 -36.79 -30.72
C THR A 518 -12.45 -38.01 -30.52
N ALA A 519 -13.07 -39.16 -30.24
CA ALA A 519 -12.66 -40.57 -30.39
C ALA A 519 -11.29 -41.09 -29.84
N ASP A 520 -10.18 -40.35 -29.88
CA ASP A 520 -8.83 -40.93 -29.59
C ASP A 520 -8.33 -40.72 -28.13
N ALA A 521 -9.22 -40.36 -27.20
CA ALA A 521 -8.87 -39.97 -25.83
C ALA A 521 -9.62 -40.75 -24.73
N GLU A 522 -10.24 -41.90 -25.02
CA GLU A 522 -11.19 -42.55 -24.10
C GLU A 522 -10.61 -42.84 -22.70
N GLN A 523 -9.40 -43.40 -22.61
CA GLN A 523 -8.82 -43.82 -21.33
C GLN A 523 -8.34 -42.64 -20.45
N GLN A 524 -7.68 -41.63 -21.03
CA GLN A 524 -7.29 -40.42 -20.31
C GLN A 524 -8.51 -39.56 -19.92
N THR A 525 -9.59 -39.64 -20.71
CA THR A 525 -10.85 -38.98 -20.37
C THR A 525 -11.50 -39.67 -19.16
N GLU A 526 -11.47 -41.00 -19.10
CA GLU A 526 -12.01 -41.76 -17.97
C GLU A 526 -11.27 -41.45 -16.66
N GLU A 527 -9.93 -41.44 -16.65
CA GLU A 527 -9.14 -41.07 -15.45
C GLU A 527 -9.45 -39.64 -14.98
N THR A 528 -9.56 -38.70 -15.93
CA THR A 528 -9.91 -37.30 -15.63
C THR A 528 -11.31 -37.18 -15.04
N GLN A 529 -12.24 -38.00 -15.53
CA GLN A 529 -13.62 -38.01 -15.07
C GLN A 529 -13.74 -38.63 -13.67
N VAL A 530 -13.04 -39.74 -13.42
CA VAL A 530 -12.90 -40.34 -12.08
C VAL A 530 -12.31 -39.33 -11.10
N PHE A 531 -11.29 -38.59 -11.52
CA PHE A 531 -10.69 -37.53 -10.70
C PHE A 531 -11.71 -36.43 -10.39
N TRP A 532 -12.46 -35.93 -11.38
CA TRP A 532 -13.51 -34.92 -11.17
C TRP A 532 -14.62 -35.39 -10.22
N ASP A 533 -15.02 -36.66 -10.32
CA ASP A 533 -16.01 -37.26 -9.42
C ASP A 533 -15.50 -37.38 -7.98
N GLY A 534 -14.17 -37.51 -7.82
CA GLY A 534 -13.47 -37.46 -6.54
C GLY A 534 -13.45 -36.07 -5.87
N ILE A 535 -13.63 -34.97 -6.62
CA ILE A 535 -13.63 -33.61 -6.07
C ILE A 535 -14.93 -33.34 -5.31
N ASP A 536 -14.85 -32.93 -4.05
CA ASP A 536 -16.03 -32.49 -3.32
C ASP A 536 -16.43 -31.09 -3.76
N GLN A 537 -17.70 -30.90 -4.13
CA GLN A 537 -18.18 -29.65 -4.72
C GLN A 537 -19.11 -28.93 -3.75
N TYR A 538 -18.90 -27.63 -3.60
CA TYR A 538 -19.66 -26.74 -2.74
C TYR A 538 -20.07 -25.51 -3.52
N GLN A 539 -21.14 -24.87 -3.08
CA GLN A 539 -21.55 -23.57 -3.60
C GLN A 539 -21.86 -22.61 -2.46
N ILE A 540 -21.69 -21.32 -2.74
CA ILE A 540 -22.18 -20.24 -1.90
C ILE A 540 -23.02 -19.28 -2.73
N THR A 541 -24.13 -18.81 -2.16
CA THR A 541 -25.05 -17.87 -2.79
C THR A 541 -25.22 -16.67 -1.86
N PHE A 542 -25.03 -15.46 -2.37
CA PHE A 542 -25.15 -14.23 -1.59
C PHE A 542 -26.62 -13.79 -1.43
N ASP A 543 -27.38 -14.52 -0.63
CA ASP A 543 -28.75 -14.13 -0.25
C ASP A 543 -28.79 -13.03 0.84
N ASN A 544 -29.98 -12.54 1.17
CA ASN A 544 -30.17 -11.48 2.16
C ASN A 544 -29.63 -11.84 3.56
N LYS A 545 -29.53 -13.13 3.92
CA LYS A 545 -29.05 -13.57 5.23
C LYS A 545 -27.53 -13.46 5.30
N ILE A 546 -26.82 -14.07 4.34
CA ILE A 546 -25.36 -14.00 4.31
C ILE A 546 -24.89 -12.55 4.05
N GLN A 547 -25.62 -11.76 3.26
CA GLN A 547 -25.29 -10.34 3.05
C GLN A 547 -25.25 -9.56 4.36
N LYS A 548 -26.26 -9.74 5.25
CA LYS A 548 -26.27 -9.10 6.58
C LYS A 548 -25.09 -9.52 7.44
N GLU A 549 -24.74 -10.81 7.43
CA GLU A 549 -23.59 -11.32 8.18
C GLU A 549 -22.26 -10.80 7.61
N LEU A 550 -22.14 -10.68 6.29
CA LEU A 550 -20.96 -10.12 5.62
C LEU A 550 -20.78 -8.64 5.93
N ILE A 551 -21.86 -7.84 5.91
CA ILE A 551 -21.82 -6.42 6.31
C ILE A 551 -21.20 -6.28 7.70
N ILE A 552 -21.70 -7.07 8.67
CA ILE A 552 -21.18 -7.07 10.04
C ILE A 552 -19.71 -7.49 10.05
N ALA A 553 -19.36 -8.59 9.38
CA ALA A 553 -17.99 -9.10 9.34
C ALA A 553 -17.01 -8.08 8.74
N TYR A 554 -17.37 -7.42 7.64
CA TYR A 554 -16.55 -6.36 7.03
C TYR A 554 -16.37 -5.17 7.96
N HIS A 555 -17.43 -4.71 8.64
CA HIS A 555 -17.33 -3.61 9.62
C HIS A 555 -16.45 -3.97 10.81
N GLU A 556 -16.48 -5.22 11.26
CA GLU A 556 -15.62 -5.70 12.34
C GLU A 556 -14.16 -5.86 11.91
N GLU A 557 -13.90 -6.31 10.69
CA GLU A 557 -12.55 -6.44 10.11
C GLU A 557 -11.83 -5.11 9.98
N ARG A 558 -12.56 -4.00 9.80
CA ARG A 558 -11.97 -2.63 9.82
C ARG A 558 -11.17 -2.36 11.09
N LYS A 559 -11.43 -3.06 12.20
CA LYS A 559 -10.79 -2.85 13.50
C LYS A 559 -9.56 -3.75 13.71
N TYR A 560 -9.30 -4.71 12.82
CA TYR A 560 -8.28 -5.74 13.02
C TYR A 560 -6.98 -5.43 12.26
N ARG A 561 -5.84 -5.70 12.90
CA ARG A 561 -4.50 -5.26 12.45
C ARG A 561 -3.82 -6.23 11.49
N ASP A 562 -4.15 -7.51 11.58
CA ASP A 562 -3.34 -8.57 10.95
C ASP A 562 -3.77 -8.91 9.52
N ALA A 563 -4.64 -8.10 8.91
CA ALA A 563 -5.12 -8.40 7.57
C ALA A 563 -3.95 -8.37 6.55
N PRO A 564 -3.88 -9.36 5.64
CA PRO A 564 -2.70 -9.63 4.82
C PRO A 564 -2.35 -8.50 3.87
N ALA A 565 -1.05 -8.38 3.55
CA ALA A 565 -0.55 -7.33 2.70
C ALA A 565 -1.02 -7.49 1.25
N PHE A 566 -1.83 -6.54 0.77
CA PHE A 566 -2.11 -6.35 -0.66
C PHE A 566 -0.86 -5.89 -1.40
N THR A 567 0.03 -6.83 -1.70
CA THR A 567 1.17 -6.56 -2.56
C THR A 567 0.76 -6.84 -4.01
N ARG A 568 0.54 -5.78 -4.80
CA ARG A 568 0.81 -5.83 -6.24
C ARG A 568 2.30 -5.55 -6.40
N LYS A 569 3.08 -6.59 -6.75
CA LYS A 569 4.39 -6.37 -7.39
C LYS A 569 4.15 -5.85 -8.79
#